data_AF-A0A8T5PY50-F1
#
_entry.id   AF-A0A8T5PY50-F1
#
_cell.length_a   1.000
_cell.length_b   1.000
_cell.length_c   1.000
_cell.angle_alpha   90.00
_cell.angle_beta   90.00
_cell.angle_gamma   90.00
#
_symmetry.space_group_name_H-M   'P 1'
#
loop_
_entity.id
_entity.type
_entity.pdbx_description
1 polymer ?
#
loop_
_entity_poly.entity_id
_entity_poly.type
_entity_poly.pdbx_seq_one_letter_code
_entity_poly.pdbx_strand_id
1 'polypeptide(L)'
;MVQKSILITKREAEVINKRLQNRKLTQQDSNYLSRYVRPKLREMAHIDSRLLLSRLEYNRKIPSIERYIKDLILKNIKYVSSITVYGSAVYNNYRDYNDIDVLVTVRRKTWKRLGEKLLLARKIQKKSKLKLDIKIYTDEYVYYSYPNNIVLIYGLKDSKTIYGLLRHKKNIEIKKLYLKMHSDYSEMILDNVKEDGISSVSAKDLYSAIRNMAIIKLIMKKTVDNIQLNQILENELGKNIIKRLKNNSKSTVVKEIAYLYLKDLYNSTIKLINSLKEEIKWGKGNR
;
A
#
# COMPACT_ATOMS: atom_id res chain seq x y z
N MET A 1 -5.36 -39.09 -1.01
CA MET A 1 -5.32 -38.78 -2.47
C MET A 1 -5.77 -37.34 -2.68
N VAL A 2 -4.90 -36.44 -3.12
CA VAL A 2 -5.30 -35.09 -3.54
C VAL A 2 -6.01 -35.23 -4.89
N GLN A 3 -7.29 -34.87 -4.99
CA GLN A 3 -8.01 -34.91 -6.27
C GLN A 3 -7.26 -34.07 -7.31
N LYS A 4 -6.94 -34.67 -8.47
CA LYS A 4 -6.26 -33.99 -9.61
C LYS A 4 -6.95 -32.69 -10.05
N SER A 5 -8.24 -32.52 -9.76
CA SER A 5 -9.04 -31.31 -10.02
C SER A 5 -8.59 -30.09 -9.22
N ILE A 6 -7.86 -30.27 -8.12
CA ILE A 6 -7.47 -29.21 -7.18
C ILE A 6 -6.10 -28.59 -7.55
N LEU A 7 -5.32 -29.21 -8.43
CA LEU A 7 -4.01 -28.68 -8.82
C LEU A 7 -4.14 -27.44 -9.73
N ILE A 8 -3.48 -26.35 -9.32
CA ILE A 8 -3.32 -25.14 -10.15
C ILE A 8 -2.22 -25.40 -11.18
N THR A 9 -2.59 -25.36 -12.45
CA THR A 9 -1.68 -25.51 -13.59
C THR A 9 -0.79 -24.27 -13.79
N LYS A 10 0.31 -24.41 -14.54
CA LYS A 10 1.19 -23.27 -14.89
C LYS A 10 0.40 -22.13 -15.53
N ARG A 11 -0.56 -22.44 -16.42
CA ARG A 11 -1.38 -21.44 -17.09
C ARG A 11 -2.33 -20.73 -16.13
N GLU A 12 -2.96 -21.47 -15.22
CA GLU A 12 -3.81 -20.87 -14.17
C GLU A 12 -2.98 -19.98 -13.24
N ALA A 13 -1.78 -20.41 -12.85
CA ALA A 13 -0.86 -19.62 -12.05
C ALA A 13 -0.44 -18.32 -12.75
N GLU A 14 -0.16 -18.35 -14.06
CA GLU A 14 0.09 -17.14 -14.86
C GLU A 14 -1.08 -16.17 -14.84
N VAL A 15 -2.29 -16.67 -15.06
CA VAL A 15 -3.51 -15.85 -15.11
C VAL A 15 -3.83 -15.27 -13.72
N ILE A 16 -3.67 -16.06 -12.65
CA ILE A 16 -3.75 -15.61 -11.26
C ILE A 16 -2.74 -14.48 -11.02
N ASN A 17 -1.46 -14.69 -11.39
CA ASN A 17 -0.41 -13.71 -11.19
C ASN A 17 -0.66 -12.42 -11.96
N LYS A 18 -1.12 -12.49 -13.22
CA LYS A 18 -1.52 -11.29 -13.99
C LYS A 18 -2.61 -10.51 -13.25
N ARG A 19 -3.62 -11.20 -12.73
CA ARG A 19 -4.73 -10.56 -12.01
C ARG A 19 -4.27 -9.97 -10.67
N LEU A 20 -3.48 -10.69 -9.88
CA LEU A 20 -2.91 -10.21 -8.61
C LEU A 20 -2.01 -9.00 -8.80
N GLN A 21 -1.32 -8.92 -9.93
CA GLN A 21 -0.49 -7.77 -10.33
C GLN A 21 -1.30 -6.67 -11.03
N ASN A 22 -2.64 -6.75 -11.03
CA ASN A 22 -3.55 -5.79 -11.66
C ASN A 22 -3.26 -5.51 -13.15
N ARG A 23 -2.64 -6.46 -13.86
CA ARG A 23 -2.39 -6.35 -15.29
C ARG A 23 -3.70 -6.53 -16.06
N LYS A 24 -3.78 -5.92 -17.24
CA LYS A 24 -4.93 -6.09 -18.14
C LYS A 24 -5.04 -7.57 -18.53
N LEU A 25 -6.22 -8.15 -18.32
CA LEU A 25 -6.53 -9.52 -18.73
C LEU A 25 -7.10 -9.51 -20.15
N THR A 26 -6.73 -10.52 -20.94
CA THR A 26 -7.42 -10.79 -22.21
C THR A 26 -8.77 -11.45 -21.96
N GLN A 27 -9.58 -11.61 -23.01
CA GLN A 27 -10.84 -12.37 -22.91
C GLN A 27 -10.57 -13.83 -22.50
N GLN A 28 -9.52 -14.43 -23.07
CA GLN A 28 -9.11 -15.79 -22.75
C GLN A 28 -8.66 -15.91 -21.27
N ASP A 29 -7.84 -14.98 -20.78
CA ASP A 29 -7.42 -14.95 -19.37
C ASP A 29 -8.65 -14.82 -18.43
N SER A 30 -9.62 -13.98 -18.80
CA SER A 30 -10.86 -13.78 -18.03
C SER A 30 -11.73 -15.04 -17.99
N ASN A 31 -11.84 -15.74 -19.13
CA ASN A 31 -12.55 -17.02 -19.22
C ASN A 31 -11.87 -18.08 -18.33
N TYR A 32 -10.52 -18.12 -18.34
CA TYR A 32 -9.75 -19.03 -17.51
C TYR A 32 -9.99 -18.79 -16.01
N LEU A 33 -9.96 -17.53 -15.57
CA LEU A 33 -10.29 -17.18 -14.18
C LEU A 33 -11.68 -17.67 -13.79
N SER A 34 -12.66 -17.46 -14.66
CA SER A 34 -14.06 -17.73 -14.32
C SER A 34 -14.40 -19.21 -14.31
N ARG A 35 -13.88 -19.99 -15.27
CA ARG A 35 -14.28 -21.39 -15.47
C ARG A 35 -13.39 -22.39 -14.73
N TYR A 36 -12.13 -22.05 -14.48
CA TYR A 36 -11.17 -23.02 -13.93
C TYR A 36 -10.59 -22.57 -12.59
N VAL A 37 -10.14 -21.32 -12.47
CA VAL A 37 -9.46 -20.85 -11.24
C VAL A 37 -10.42 -20.62 -10.08
N ARG A 38 -11.46 -19.80 -10.28
CA ARG A 38 -12.40 -19.45 -9.20
C ARG A 38 -13.14 -20.68 -8.63
N PRO A 39 -13.62 -21.65 -9.43
CA PRO A 39 -14.24 -22.86 -8.91
C PRO A 39 -13.29 -23.66 -7.99
N LYS A 40 -12.06 -23.93 -8.45
CA LYS A 40 -11.04 -24.64 -7.64
C LYS A 40 -10.77 -23.95 -6.31
N LEU A 41 -10.60 -22.63 -6.33
CA LEU A 41 -10.34 -21.87 -5.11
C LEU A 41 -11.54 -21.86 -4.15
N ARG A 42 -12.78 -21.89 -4.66
CA ARG A 42 -13.99 -22.01 -3.83
C ARG A 42 -14.08 -23.35 -3.14
N GLU A 43 -13.63 -24.42 -3.80
CA GLU A 43 -13.55 -25.76 -3.22
C GLU A 43 -12.47 -25.84 -2.13
N MET A 44 -11.36 -25.10 -2.28
CA MET A 44 -10.25 -25.03 -1.31
C MET A 44 -10.50 -24.14 -0.08
N ALA A 45 -11.75 -23.91 0.37
CA ALA A 45 -12.16 -22.82 1.30
C ALA A 45 -11.56 -22.77 2.73
N HIS A 46 -10.33 -23.25 2.95
CA HIS A 46 -9.47 -22.89 4.07
C HIS A 46 -9.01 -21.41 3.99
N ILE A 47 -8.53 -20.88 5.11
CA ILE A 47 -8.37 -19.44 5.41
C ILE A 47 -7.65 -18.64 4.30
N ASP A 48 -6.71 -19.24 3.56
CA ASP A 48 -5.90 -18.57 2.55
C ASP A 48 -6.61 -18.38 1.19
N SER A 49 -7.48 -19.32 0.78
CA SER A 49 -8.16 -19.27 -0.53
C SER A 49 -9.26 -18.21 -0.58
N ARG A 50 -9.92 -17.90 0.55
CA ARG A 50 -10.94 -16.84 0.63
C ARG A 50 -10.38 -15.46 0.32
N LEU A 51 -9.19 -15.15 0.84
CA LEU A 51 -8.51 -13.88 0.58
C LEU A 51 -8.14 -13.78 -0.91
N LEU A 52 -7.55 -14.83 -1.46
CA LEU A 52 -7.20 -14.90 -2.88
C LEU A 52 -8.44 -14.75 -3.79
N LEU A 53 -9.53 -15.45 -3.47
CA LEU A 53 -10.81 -15.34 -4.18
C LEU A 53 -11.33 -13.91 -4.21
N SER A 54 -11.30 -13.21 -3.08
CA SER A 54 -11.81 -11.83 -2.99
C SER A 54 -11.11 -10.86 -3.97
N ARG A 55 -9.81 -11.09 -4.21
CA ARG A 55 -8.99 -10.33 -5.16
C ARG A 55 -9.23 -10.74 -6.62
N LEU A 56 -9.48 -12.03 -6.84
CA LEU A 56 -9.72 -12.59 -8.18
C LEU A 56 -11.15 -12.38 -8.68
N GLU A 57 -12.10 -12.16 -7.78
CA GLU A 57 -13.49 -11.93 -8.12
C GLU A 57 -13.67 -10.67 -8.97
N TYR A 58 -14.63 -10.74 -9.89
CA TYR A 58 -14.96 -9.63 -10.76
C TYR A 58 -15.84 -8.63 -10.00
N ASN A 59 -15.41 -7.37 -9.93
CA ASN A 59 -16.22 -6.29 -9.39
C ASN A 59 -16.65 -5.34 -10.53
N ARG A 60 -17.96 -5.36 -10.83
CA ARG A 60 -18.59 -4.57 -11.90
C ARG A 60 -18.46 -3.05 -11.72
N LYS A 61 -18.25 -2.57 -10.50
CA LYS A 61 -18.12 -1.13 -10.19
C LYS A 61 -16.76 -0.54 -10.61
N ILE A 62 -15.73 -1.38 -10.67
CA ILE A 62 -14.34 -0.94 -10.92
C ILE A 62 -14.19 -0.11 -12.19
N PRO A 63 -14.65 -0.57 -13.37
CA PRO A 63 -14.45 0.19 -14.60
C PRO A 63 -15.11 1.58 -14.58
N SER A 64 -16.26 1.70 -13.90
CA SER A 64 -16.96 2.98 -13.74
C SER A 64 -16.17 3.94 -12.85
N ILE A 65 -15.69 3.46 -11.69
CA ILE A 65 -14.88 4.26 -10.75
C ILE A 65 -13.58 4.72 -11.42
N GLU A 66 -12.86 3.80 -12.06
CA GLU A 66 -11.58 4.10 -12.70
C GLU A 66 -11.75 5.09 -13.87
N ARG A 67 -12.81 4.93 -14.68
CA ARG A 67 -13.13 5.87 -15.76
C ARG A 67 -13.46 7.25 -15.20
N TYR A 68 -14.27 7.33 -14.16
CA TYR A 68 -14.59 8.59 -13.50
C TYR A 68 -13.34 9.32 -12.99
N ILE A 69 -12.44 8.60 -12.30
CA ILE A 69 -11.17 9.17 -11.82
C ILE A 69 -10.33 9.65 -12.99
N LYS A 70 -10.16 8.82 -14.03
CA LYS A 70 -9.42 9.19 -15.24
C LYS A 70 -9.94 10.48 -15.85
N ASP A 71 -11.24 10.57 -16.11
CA ASP A 71 -11.84 11.71 -16.80
C ASP A 71 -11.76 12.98 -15.94
N LEU A 72 -11.99 12.86 -14.63
CA LEU A 72 -11.83 13.95 -13.68
C LEU A 72 -10.40 14.51 -13.69
N ILE A 73 -9.38 13.64 -13.65
CA ILE A 73 -7.98 14.06 -13.67
C ILE A 73 -7.62 14.70 -15.02
N LEU A 74 -7.93 14.05 -16.14
CA LEU A 74 -7.57 14.54 -17.48
C LEU A 74 -8.23 15.87 -17.83
N LYS A 75 -9.44 16.14 -17.29
CA LYS A 75 -10.12 17.43 -17.46
C LYS A 75 -9.47 18.57 -16.69
N ASN A 76 -8.78 18.29 -15.58
CA ASN A 76 -8.27 19.33 -14.67
C ASN A 76 -6.73 19.45 -14.65
N ILE A 77 -5.99 18.45 -15.14
CA ILE A 77 -4.52 18.44 -15.14
C ILE A 77 -4.01 18.29 -16.57
N LYS A 78 -3.15 19.22 -16.99
CA LYS A 78 -2.48 19.16 -18.30
C LYS A 78 -1.23 18.26 -18.23
N TYR A 79 -0.86 17.69 -19.38
CA TYR A 79 0.38 16.91 -19.55
C TYR A 79 0.49 15.66 -18.65
N VAL A 80 -0.65 15.06 -18.32
CA VAL A 80 -0.72 13.81 -17.58
C VAL A 80 -0.03 12.71 -18.38
N SER A 81 0.97 12.10 -17.75
CA SER A 81 1.74 10.97 -18.27
C SER A 81 1.13 9.65 -17.82
N SER A 82 0.74 9.56 -16.53
CA SER A 82 0.05 8.39 -15.99
C SER A 82 -0.90 8.75 -14.85
N ILE A 83 -1.90 7.88 -14.64
CA ILE A 83 -2.80 7.90 -13.49
C ILE A 83 -2.80 6.49 -12.90
N THR A 84 -2.37 6.39 -11.64
CA THR A 84 -2.25 5.12 -10.92
C THR A 84 -3.04 5.21 -9.62
N VAL A 85 -4.02 4.33 -9.47
CA VAL A 85 -4.74 4.12 -8.20
C VAL A 85 -3.99 3.08 -7.39
N TYR A 86 -3.93 3.24 -6.08
CA TYR A 86 -3.18 2.32 -5.24
C TYR A 86 -3.81 2.16 -3.84
N GLY A 87 -3.16 1.38 -2.97
CA GLY A 87 -3.58 1.22 -1.57
C GLY A 87 -4.80 0.29 -1.38
N SER A 88 -5.57 0.57 -0.33
CA SER A 88 -6.65 -0.31 0.15
C SER A 88 -7.74 -0.55 -0.89
N ALA A 89 -8.08 0.47 -1.69
CA ALA A 89 -9.08 0.36 -2.76
C ALA A 89 -8.69 -0.72 -3.79
N VAL A 90 -7.42 -0.78 -4.18
CA VAL A 90 -6.91 -1.79 -5.12
C VAL A 90 -6.77 -3.14 -4.44
N TYR A 91 -6.17 -3.15 -3.23
CA TYR A 91 -5.97 -4.36 -2.44
C TYR A 91 -7.28 -5.12 -2.19
N ASN A 92 -8.33 -4.42 -1.78
CA ASN A 92 -9.67 -4.97 -1.50
C ASN A 92 -10.58 -5.02 -2.73
N ASN A 93 -10.03 -4.84 -3.95
CA ASN A 93 -10.80 -4.93 -5.19
C ASN A 93 -12.06 -4.03 -5.18
N TYR A 94 -11.95 -2.82 -4.62
CA TYR A 94 -12.99 -1.79 -4.48
C TYR A 94 -14.27 -2.23 -3.76
N ARG A 95 -14.16 -3.18 -2.82
CA ARG A 95 -15.31 -3.62 -1.99
C ARG A 95 -15.50 -2.75 -0.77
N ASP A 96 -14.40 -2.47 -0.08
CA ASP A 96 -14.37 -1.72 1.16
C ASP A 96 -13.13 -0.81 1.14
N TYR A 97 -13.39 0.50 1.05
CA TYR A 97 -12.38 1.55 1.05
C TYR A 97 -12.99 2.86 1.58
N ASN A 98 -12.24 3.57 2.42
CA ASN A 98 -12.64 4.87 2.94
C ASN A 98 -12.34 5.99 1.94
N ASP A 99 -11.18 5.89 1.28
CA ASP A 99 -10.64 6.81 0.30
C ASP A 99 -9.93 6.04 -0.81
N ILE A 100 -9.67 6.72 -1.92
CA ILE A 100 -8.92 6.18 -3.04
C ILE A 100 -7.67 7.03 -3.22
N ASP A 101 -6.53 6.42 -2.94
CA ASP A 101 -5.20 6.94 -3.25
C ASP A 101 -4.99 7.01 -4.77
N VAL A 102 -4.64 8.20 -5.27
CA VAL A 102 -4.40 8.46 -6.70
C VAL A 102 -3.05 9.15 -6.89
N LEU A 103 -2.14 8.48 -7.57
CA LEU A 103 -0.88 9.04 -8.05
C LEU A 103 -1.08 9.52 -9.50
N VAL A 104 -0.90 10.81 -9.73
CA VAL A 104 -0.86 11.43 -11.06
C VAL A 104 0.57 11.83 -11.36
N THR A 105 1.12 11.33 -12.47
CA THR A 105 2.41 11.79 -12.98
C THR A 105 2.22 12.68 -14.19
N VAL A 106 2.98 13.77 -14.26
CA VAL A 106 2.97 14.71 -15.38
C VAL A 106 4.34 14.79 -16.04
N ARG A 107 4.37 14.99 -17.36
CA ARG A 107 5.62 15.16 -18.11
C ARG A 107 6.31 16.48 -17.77
N ARG A 108 5.52 17.51 -17.48
CA ARG A 108 6.01 18.85 -17.12
C ARG A 108 5.14 19.48 -16.04
N LYS A 109 5.76 20.21 -15.11
CA LYS A 109 5.06 20.90 -14.02
C LYS A 109 4.14 21.96 -14.59
N THR A 110 2.94 22.08 -14.02
CA THR A 110 2.02 23.19 -14.29
C THR A 110 1.96 24.17 -13.12
N TRP A 111 2.81 23.97 -12.11
CA TRP A 111 2.89 24.75 -10.88
C TRP A 111 4.34 25.18 -10.65
N LYS A 112 4.53 26.38 -10.08
CA LYS A 112 5.84 26.91 -9.69
C LYS A 112 6.16 26.56 -8.23
N ARG A 113 5.17 26.72 -7.34
CA ARG A 113 5.34 26.53 -5.88
C ARG A 113 4.61 25.28 -5.38
N LEU A 114 5.06 24.76 -4.22
CA LEU A 114 4.40 23.62 -3.57
C LEU A 114 2.94 23.91 -3.20
N GLY A 115 2.65 25.13 -2.74
CA GLY A 115 1.29 25.57 -2.40
C GLY A 115 0.32 25.49 -3.58
N GLU A 116 0.76 25.88 -4.79
CA GLU A 116 -0.05 25.78 -6.01
C GLU A 116 -0.41 24.33 -6.35
N LYS A 117 0.56 23.41 -6.20
CA LYS A 117 0.36 21.98 -6.39
C LYS A 117 -0.69 21.42 -5.44
N LEU A 118 -0.60 21.78 -4.15
CA LEU A 118 -1.54 21.34 -3.12
C LEU A 118 -2.94 21.93 -3.35
N LEU A 119 -3.04 23.19 -3.76
CA LEU A 119 -4.30 23.82 -4.12
C LEU A 119 -4.95 23.16 -5.35
N LEU A 120 -4.16 22.81 -6.37
CA LEU A 120 -4.64 22.08 -7.54
C LEU A 120 -5.24 20.72 -7.13
N ALA A 121 -4.51 19.93 -6.34
CA ALA A 121 -5.00 18.64 -5.84
C ALA A 121 -6.30 18.81 -5.03
N ARG A 122 -6.32 19.75 -4.08
CA ARG A 122 -7.51 20.04 -3.25
C ARG A 122 -8.72 20.48 -4.08
N LYS A 123 -8.52 21.32 -5.10
CA LYS A 123 -9.61 21.74 -6.01
C LYS A 123 -10.22 20.55 -6.74
N ILE A 124 -9.41 19.59 -7.17
CA ILE A 124 -9.90 18.38 -7.85
C ILE A 124 -10.62 17.46 -6.85
N GLN A 125 -10.06 17.29 -5.65
CA GLN A 125 -10.69 16.51 -4.57
C GLN A 125 -12.08 17.04 -4.23
N LYS A 126 -12.24 18.37 -4.11
CA LYS A 126 -13.54 19.01 -3.84
C LYS A 126 -14.58 18.83 -4.95
N LYS A 127 -14.15 18.68 -6.21
CA LYS A 127 -15.05 18.41 -7.35
C LYS A 127 -15.45 16.94 -7.48
N SER A 128 -14.77 16.06 -6.75
CA SER A 128 -14.97 14.61 -6.83
C SER A 128 -16.18 14.18 -5.99
N LYS A 129 -17.02 13.30 -6.53
CA LYS A 129 -18.04 12.57 -5.76
C LYS A 129 -17.43 11.44 -4.91
N LEU A 130 -16.17 11.11 -5.16
CA LEU A 130 -15.39 10.13 -4.41
C LEU A 130 -14.41 10.83 -3.48
N LYS A 131 -14.14 10.25 -2.32
CA LYS A 131 -13.05 10.71 -1.44
C LYS A 131 -11.71 10.27 -2.03
N LEU A 132 -11.01 11.17 -2.72
CA LEU A 132 -9.73 10.89 -3.37
C LEU A 132 -8.58 11.51 -2.55
N ASP A 133 -7.48 10.78 -2.36
CA ASP A 133 -6.19 11.36 -1.95
C ASP A 133 -5.29 11.52 -3.18
N ILE A 134 -5.15 12.74 -3.70
CA ILE A 134 -4.49 12.99 -4.98
C ILE A 134 -3.08 13.50 -4.75
N LYS A 135 -2.10 12.72 -5.20
CA LYS A 135 -0.69 13.10 -5.24
C LYS A 135 -0.26 13.36 -6.67
N ILE A 136 0.29 14.55 -6.92
CA ILE A 136 0.75 14.98 -8.24
C ILE A 136 2.27 15.13 -8.20
N TYR A 137 2.97 14.46 -9.11
CA TYR A 137 4.42 14.53 -9.26
C TYR A 137 4.83 14.59 -10.72
N THR A 138 6.07 15.01 -10.98
CA THR A 138 6.66 14.83 -12.32
C THR A 138 7.12 13.39 -12.50
N ASP A 139 7.16 12.92 -13.75
CA ASP A 139 7.76 11.61 -14.08
C ASP A 139 9.19 11.50 -13.52
N GLU A 140 9.97 12.57 -13.65
CA GLU A 140 11.33 12.67 -13.13
C GLU A 140 11.40 12.48 -11.61
N TYR A 141 10.55 13.17 -10.85
CA TYR A 141 10.52 13.05 -9.39
C TYR A 141 10.20 11.62 -8.98
N VAL A 142 9.18 11.00 -9.59
CA VAL A 142 8.82 9.62 -9.27
C VAL A 142 9.98 8.67 -9.61
N TYR A 143 10.60 8.83 -10.77
CA TYR A 143 11.71 7.97 -11.20
C TYR A 143 12.90 7.99 -10.23
N TYR A 144 13.28 9.17 -9.73
CA TYR A 144 14.43 9.32 -8.82
C TYR A 144 14.10 9.10 -7.35
N SER A 145 12.90 9.48 -6.89
CA SER A 145 12.51 9.33 -5.48
C SER A 145 12.02 7.92 -5.15
N TYR A 146 11.44 7.19 -6.11
CA TYR A 146 10.85 5.88 -5.86
C TYR A 146 11.80 4.89 -5.16
N PRO A 147 13.05 4.69 -5.60
CA PRO A 147 13.96 3.73 -4.95
C PRO A 147 14.19 3.99 -3.46
N ASN A 148 14.12 5.25 -3.04
CA ASN A 148 14.43 5.70 -1.69
C ASN A 148 13.18 5.98 -0.84
N ASN A 149 11.98 5.87 -1.41
CA ASN A 149 10.74 6.30 -0.76
C ASN A 149 9.91 5.09 -0.31
N ILE A 150 10.08 4.70 0.96
CA ILE A 150 9.41 3.57 1.60
C ILE A 150 7.89 3.62 1.42
N VAL A 151 7.31 4.79 1.66
CA VAL A 151 5.86 5.01 1.60
C VAL A 151 5.35 4.78 0.18
N LEU A 152 6.07 5.29 -0.82
CA LEU A 152 5.71 5.12 -2.22
C LEU A 152 5.90 3.68 -2.69
N ILE A 153 6.97 2.99 -2.26
CA ILE A 153 7.22 1.57 -2.56
C ILE A 153 6.07 0.70 -2.03
N TYR A 154 5.71 0.86 -0.75
CA TYR A 154 4.61 0.09 -0.13
C TYR A 154 3.24 0.46 -0.69
N GLY A 155 3.01 1.76 -0.95
CA GLY A 155 1.76 2.23 -1.55
C GLY A 155 1.56 1.62 -2.94
N LEU A 156 2.60 1.64 -3.78
CA LEU A 156 2.52 1.14 -5.15
C LEU A 156 2.57 -0.39 -5.28
N LYS A 157 2.82 -1.13 -4.19
CA LYS A 157 2.76 -2.60 -4.20
C LYS A 157 1.40 -3.12 -4.65
N ASP A 158 0.34 -2.53 -4.13
CA ASP A 158 -1.04 -2.79 -4.54
C ASP A 158 -1.54 -1.61 -5.37
N SER A 159 -1.03 -1.50 -6.59
CA SER A 159 -1.40 -0.44 -7.53
C SER A 159 -1.96 -0.97 -8.83
N LYS A 160 -2.67 -0.08 -9.53
CA LYS A 160 -3.16 -0.28 -10.88
C LYS A 160 -3.05 1.02 -11.66
N THR A 161 -2.31 1.00 -12.76
CA THR A 161 -2.28 2.14 -13.68
C THR A 161 -3.52 2.10 -14.57
N ILE A 162 -4.37 3.10 -14.44
CA ILE A 162 -5.66 3.22 -15.15
C ILE A 162 -5.55 4.12 -16.40
N TYR A 163 -4.45 4.86 -16.52
CA TYR A 163 -4.11 5.66 -17.70
C TYR A 163 -2.60 5.79 -17.85
N GLY A 164 -2.11 5.67 -19.09
CA GLY A 164 -0.69 5.84 -19.42
C GLY A 164 0.22 4.73 -18.85
N LEU A 165 1.49 5.06 -18.63
CA LEU A 165 2.49 4.15 -18.09
C LEU A 165 3.28 4.82 -16.96
N LEU A 166 3.23 4.24 -15.76
CA LEU A 166 3.99 4.72 -14.61
C LEU A 166 5.47 4.32 -14.75
N ARG A 167 6.33 5.31 -15.04
CA ARG A 167 7.78 5.10 -15.12
C ARG A 167 8.43 5.26 -13.75
N HIS A 168 9.07 4.22 -13.26
CA HIS A 168 9.81 4.21 -12.00
C HIS A 168 10.97 3.21 -12.09
N LYS A 169 12.03 3.45 -11.33
CA LYS A 169 13.17 2.53 -11.25
C LYS A 169 12.73 1.21 -10.59
N LYS A 170 13.16 0.09 -11.15
CA LYS A 170 12.88 -1.26 -10.61
C LYS A 170 13.76 -1.59 -9.40
N ASN A 171 14.97 -1.03 -9.37
CA ASN A 171 15.91 -1.25 -8.28
C ASN A 171 15.54 -0.35 -7.12
N ILE A 172 15.38 -0.96 -5.94
CA ILE A 172 15.17 -0.29 -4.67
C ILE A 172 16.54 -0.12 -4.01
N GLU A 173 16.81 1.10 -3.59
CA GLU A 173 18.03 1.50 -2.91
C GLU A 173 17.58 2.46 -1.82
N ILE A 174 17.60 2.00 -0.57
CA ILE A 174 17.13 2.79 0.55
C ILE A 174 18.32 3.07 1.45
N LYS A 175 18.75 4.33 1.48
CA LYS A 175 19.81 4.78 2.37
C LYS A 175 19.38 4.65 3.83
N LYS A 176 20.35 4.33 4.70
CA LYS A 176 20.20 4.27 6.16
C LYS A 176 19.53 5.53 6.72
N LEU A 177 19.90 6.70 6.20
CA LEU A 177 19.30 7.98 6.59
C LEU A 177 17.78 7.99 6.37
N TYR A 178 17.28 7.48 5.26
CA TYR A 178 15.83 7.43 4.99
C TYR A 178 15.10 6.48 5.93
N LEU A 179 15.73 5.38 6.35
CA LEU A 179 15.16 4.49 7.37
C LEU A 179 15.05 5.20 8.71
N LYS A 180 16.08 5.96 9.12
CA LYS A 180 16.07 6.76 10.35
C LYS A 180 14.99 7.83 10.30
N MET A 181 14.94 8.62 9.23
CA MET A 181 13.89 9.63 9.05
C MET A 181 12.48 9.04 9.09
N HIS A 182 12.30 7.81 8.60
CA HIS A 182 11.02 7.12 8.70
C HIS A 182 10.70 6.60 10.12
N SER A 183 11.69 6.40 10.98
CA SER A 183 11.50 6.06 12.39
C SER A 183 11.25 7.27 13.30
N ASP A 184 11.65 8.49 12.91
CA ASP A 184 11.53 9.70 13.74
C ASP A 184 10.11 9.94 14.27
N TYR A 185 9.08 9.69 13.45
CA TYR A 185 7.69 9.82 13.92
C TYR A 185 7.36 8.85 15.06
N SER A 186 7.91 7.64 15.02
CA SER A 186 7.68 6.65 16.09
C SER A 186 8.42 7.02 17.36
N GLU A 187 9.62 7.59 17.24
CA GLU A 187 10.39 8.15 18.36
C GLU A 187 9.63 9.29 19.03
N MET A 188 9.15 10.26 18.25
CA MET A 188 8.31 11.35 18.75
C MET A 188 7.08 10.85 19.52
N ILE A 189 6.40 9.81 19.03
CA ILE A 189 5.26 9.22 19.75
C ILE A 189 5.69 8.56 21.06
N LEU A 190 6.85 7.89 21.10
CA LEU A 190 7.38 7.32 22.34
C LEU A 190 7.74 8.42 23.35
N ASP A 191 8.34 9.51 22.90
CA ASP A 191 8.75 10.62 23.77
C ASP A 191 7.56 11.38 24.34
N ASN A 192 6.54 11.67 23.51
CA ASN A 192 5.27 12.27 23.99
C ASN A 192 4.60 11.43 25.08
N VAL A 193 4.70 10.10 25.02
CA VAL A 193 4.15 9.21 26.06
C VAL A 193 5.00 9.23 27.33
N LYS A 194 6.33 9.37 27.20
CA LYS A 194 7.23 9.48 28.37
C LYS A 194 7.03 10.80 29.11
N GLU A 195 6.87 11.90 28.39
CA GLU A 195 6.73 13.25 28.96
C GLU A 195 5.33 13.50 29.52
N ASP A 196 4.30 13.22 28.72
CA ASP A 196 2.92 13.63 29.01
C ASP A 196 1.97 12.45 29.33
N GLY A 197 2.49 11.23 29.39
CA GLY A 197 1.71 10.02 29.64
C GLY A 197 0.92 9.51 28.42
N ILE A 198 0.33 8.32 28.53
CA ILE A 198 -0.36 7.64 27.41
C ILE A 198 -1.62 8.37 26.90
N SER A 199 -2.14 9.31 27.69
CA SER A 199 -3.29 10.15 27.33
C SER A 199 -2.97 11.18 26.25
N SER A 200 -1.71 11.63 26.14
CA SER A 200 -1.29 12.68 25.21
C SER A 200 -1.35 12.24 23.74
N VAL A 201 -1.22 10.94 23.48
CA VAL A 201 -1.21 10.37 22.14
C VAL A 201 -2.55 9.76 21.76
N SER A 202 -2.95 9.93 20.49
CA SER A 202 -4.13 9.27 19.97
C SER A 202 -3.85 7.79 19.68
N ALA A 203 -4.87 6.95 19.78
CA ALA A 203 -4.74 5.53 19.47
C ALA A 203 -4.41 5.30 17.97
N LYS A 204 -4.83 6.25 17.12
CA LYS A 204 -4.52 6.24 15.69
C LYS A 204 -3.04 6.56 15.42
N ASP A 205 -2.44 7.46 16.21
CA ASP A 205 -1.02 7.80 16.08
C ASP A 205 -0.14 6.63 16.51
N LEU A 206 -0.49 5.96 17.62
CA LEU A 206 0.18 4.72 18.04
C LEU A 206 0.15 3.65 16.95
N TYR A 207 -1.03 3.41 16.34
CA TYR A 207 -1.11 2.47 15.21
C TYR A 207 -0.24 2.88 14.02
N SER A 208 -0.20 4.18 13.72
CA SER A 208 0.59 4.71 12.59
C SER A 208 2.10 4.54 12.85
N ALA A 209 2.57 4.83 14.06
CA ALA A 209 3.96 4.61 14.48
C ALA A 209 4.33 3.12 14.43
N ILE A 210 3.50 2.25 14.99
CA ILE A 210 3.71 0.79 14.95
C ILE A 210 3.81 0.28 13.51
N ARG A 211 2.87 0.71 12.66
CA ARG A 211 2.85 0.32 11.25
C ARG A 211 4.11 0.79 10.53
N ASN A 212 4.59 2.00 10.79
CA ASN A 212 5.82 2.53 10.20
C ASN A 212 7.03 1.69 10.58
N MET A 213 7.19 1.34 11.86
CA MET A 213 8.30 0.50 12.32
C MET A 213 8.24 -0.91 11.72
N ALA A 214 7.05 -1.50 11.64
CA ALA A 214 6.86 -2.81 11.02
C ALA A 214 7.22 -2.80 9.53
N ILE A 215 6.87 -1.73 8.80
CA ILE A 215 7.26 -1.54 7.39
C ILE A 215 8.78 -1.47 7.26
N ILE A 216 9.45 -0.69 8.13
CA ILE A 216 10.92 -0.60 8.11
C ILE A 216 11.52 -2.00 8.30
N LYS A 217 11.07 -2.76 9.30
CA LYS A 217 11.57 -4.12 9.58
C LYS A 217 11.38 -5.07 8.39
N LEU A 218 10.26 -5.00 7.67
CA LEU A 218 10.03 -5.76 6.44
C LEU A 218 10.95 -5.32 5.29
N ILE A 219 11.18 -4.01 5.15
CA ILE A 219 12.14 -3.45 4.19
C ILE A 219 13.56 -3.92 4.45
N MET A 220 13.96 -4.00 5.71
CA MET A 220 15.24 -4.57 6.11
C MET A 220 15.37 -6.04 5.70
N LYS A 221 14.25 -6.77 5.67
CA LYS A 221 14.14 -8.14 5.14
C LYS A 221 13.91 -8.18 3.62
N LYS A 222 14.08 -7.06 2.90
CA LYS A 222 13.87 -6.94 1.44
C LYS A 222 12.47 -7.38 1.00
N THR A 223 11.49 -7.20 1.87
CA THR A 223 10.11 -7.66 1.67
C THR A 223 9.18 -6.47 1.55
N VAL A 224 8.32 -6.49 0.52
CA VAL A 224 7.29 -5.48 0.26
C VAL A 224 5.97 -6.22 0.05
N ASP A 225 5.28 -6.49 1.15
CA ASP A 225 4.03 -7.26 1.15
C ASP A 225 3.07 -6.73 2.22
N ASN A 226 1.95 -6.14 1.77
CA ASN A 226 0.92 -5.61 2.64
C ASN A 226 0.12 -6.70 3.36
N ILE A 227 0.04 -7.92 2.82
CA ILE A 227 -0.59 -9.07 3.49
C ILE A 227 0.26 -9.46 4.68
N GLN A 228 1.56 -9.67 4.46
CA GLN A 228 2.48 -10.05 5.53
C GLN A 228 2.57 -8.96 6.61
N LEU A 229 2.55 -7.69 6.22
CA LEU A 229 2.47 -6.57 7.17
C LEU A 229 1.23 -6.70 8.07
N ASN A 230 0.05 -6.93 7.49
CA ASN A 230 -1.17 -7.07 8.27
C ASN A 230 -1.14 -8.32 9.16
N GLN A 231 -0.62 -9.45 8.66
CA GLN A 231 -0.49 -10.68 9.45
C GLN A 231 0.44 -10.51 10.65
N ILE A 232 1.60 -9.86 10.47
CA ILE A 232 2.52 -9.58 11.59
C ILE A 232 1.79 -8.74 12.64
N LEU A 233 1.12 -7.66 12.24
CA LEU A 233 0.40 -6.82 13.19
C LEU A 233 -0.72 -7.60 13.89
N GLU A 234 -1.51 -8.38 13.14
CA GLU A 234 -2.63 -9.15 13.70
C GLU A 234 -2.19 -10.25 14.65
N ASN A 235 -1.05 -10.88 14.39
CA ASN A 235 -0.50 -11.93 15.25
C ASN A 235 0.07 -11.35 16.56
N GLU A 236 0.72 -10.18 16.50
CA GLU A 236 1.38 -9.57 17.65
C GLU A 236 0.41 -8.78 18.54
N LEU A 237 -0.52 -8.04 17.94
CA LEU A 237 -1.46 -7.18 18.68
C LEU A 237 -2.89 -7.74 18.75
N GLY A 238 -3.29 -8.62 17.83
CA GLY A 238 -4.67 -9.08 17.72
C GLY A 238 -5.57 -8.15 16.90
N LYS A 239 -6.47 -8.75 16.12
CA LYS A 239 -7.42 -8.05 15.22
C LYS A 239 -8.27 -7.00 15.93
N ASN A 240 -8.74 -7.29 17.14
CA ASN A 240 -9.61 -6.40 17.91
C ASN A 240 -8.87 -5.13 18.37
N ILE A 241 -7.63 -5.27 18.84
CA ILE A 241 -6.80 -4.13 19.24
C ILE A 241 -6.51 -3.26 18.01
N ILE A 242 -6.09 -3.85 16.88
CA ILE A 242 -5.86 -3.11 15.63
C ILE A 242 -7.09 -2.31 15.20
N LYS A 243 -8.26 -2.95 15.22
CA LYS A 243 -9.53 -2.27 14.85
C LYS A 243 -9.80 -1.08 15.79
N ARG A 244 -9.61 -1.26 17.09
CA ARG A 244 -9.80 -0.19 18.10
C ARG A 244 -8.79 0.94 17.92
N LEU A 245 -7.52 0.64 17.62
CA LEU A 245 -6.50 1.66 17.36
C LEU A 245 -6.81 2.46 16.08
N LYS A 246 -7.15 1.77 14.98
CA LYS A 246 -7.55 2.41 13.71
C LYS A 246 -8.74 3.35 13.87
N ASN A 247 -9.71 2.97 14.70
CA ASN A 247 -10.91 3.75 14.99
C ASN A 247 -10.72 4.79 16.11
N ASN A 248 -9.47 5.04 16.52
CA ASN A 248 -9.12 6.02 17.53
C ASN A 248 -9.83 5.83 18.89
N SER A 249 -9.88 4.58 19.37
CA SER A 249 -10.45 4.23 20.68
C SER A 249 -9.83 5.05 21.82
N LYS A 250 -10.67 5.50 22.76
CA LYS A 250 -10.23 6.22 23.98
C LYS A 250 -9.65 5.30 25.07
N SER A 251 -9.75 3.98 24.91
CA SER A 251 -9.31 3.02 25.93
C SER A 251 -7.81 3.10 26.23
N THR A 252 -7.48 3.46 27.47
CA THR A 252 -6.12 3.56 28.00
C THR A 252 -5.37 2.22 27.89
N VAL A 253 -5.99 1.12 28.31
CA VAL A 253 -5.40 -0.24 28.24
C VAL A 253 -4.98 -0.60 26.81
N VAL A 254 -5.81 -0.31 25.81
CA VAL A 254 -5.47 -0.57 24.40
C VAL A 254 -4.26 0.25 23.96
N LYS A 255 -4.17 1.51 24.40
CA LYS A 255 -3.05 2.38 24.09
C LYS A 255 -1.78 1.91 24.80
N GLU A 256 -1.85 1.48 26.06
CA GLU A 256 -0.71 0.95 26.82
C GLU A 256 -0.13 -0.30 26.18
N ILE A 257 -0.97 -1.27 25.81
CA ILE A 257 -0.53 -2.48 25.10
C ILE A 257 0.18 -2.10 23.79
N ALA A 258 -0.42 -1.19 23.02
CA ALA A 258 0.15 -0.72 21.76
C ALA A 258 1.48 0.02 21.97
N TYR A 259 1.59 0.84 23.01
CA TYR A 259 2.81 1.57 23.36
C TYR A 259 3.94 0.63 23.77
N LEU A 260 3.67 -0.39 24.62
CA LEU A 260 4.68 -1.38 24.99
C LEU A 260 5.21 -2.14 23.78
N TYR A 261 4.32 -2.55 22.88
CA TYR A 261 4.71 -3.17 21.62
C TYR A 261 5.51 -2.21 20.72
N LEU A 262 5.08 -0.95 20.58
CA LEU A 262 5.81 0.06 19.82
C LEU A 262 7.23 0.24 20.36
N LYS A 263 7.39 0.31 21.68
CA LYS A 263 8.69 0.49 22.34
C LYS A 263 9.65 -0.66 22.01
N ASP A 264 9.19 -1.91 22.12
CA ASP A 264 10.01 -3.07 21.76
C ASP A 264 10.33 -3.12 20.26
N LEU A 265 9.32 -2.88 19.42
CA LEU A 265 9.48 -2.86 17.97
C LEU A 265 10.45 -1.75 17.53
N TYR A 266 10.38 -0.57 18.14
CA TYR A 266 11.29 0.54 17.90
C TYR A 266 12.72 0.16 18.27
N ASN A 267 12.94 -0.30 19.51
CA ASN A 267 14.27 -0.68 20.00
C ASN A 267 14.93 -1.75 19.12
N SER A 268 14.19 -2.81 18.79
CA SER A 268 14.70 -3.88 17.91
C SER A 268 15.00 -3.38 16.50
N THR A 269 14.16 -2.49 15.95
CA THR A 269 14.34 -1.97 14.58
C THR A 269 15.48 -0.95 14.50
N ILE A 270 15.65 -0.07 15.49
CA ILE A 270 16.76 0.90 15.53
C ILE A 270 18.11 0.19 15.65
N LYS A 271 18.20 -0.86 16.47
CA LYS A 271 19.40 -1.72 16.53
C LYS A 271 19.76 -2.26 15.15
N LEU A 272 18.76 -2.77 14.43
CA LEU A 272 18.95 -3.26 13.06
C LEU A 272 19.40 -2.12 12.12
N ILE A 273 18.74 -0.96 12.12
CA ILE A 273 19.11 0.18 11.26
C ILE A 273 20.55 0.62 11.56
N ASN A 274 20.94 0.69 12.82
CA ASN A 274 22.28 1.11 13.21
C ASN A 274 23.36 0.11 12.77
N SER A 275 23.06 -1.18 12.70
CA SER A 275 23.95 -2.23 12.17
C SER A 275 24.16 -2.19 10.66
N LEU A 276 23.34 -1.44 9.91
CA LEU A 276 23.55 -1.26 8.47
C LEU A 276 24.79 -0.41 8.21
N LYS A 277 25.58 -0.80 7.19
CA LYS A 277 26.72 -0.01 6.69
C LYS A 277 26.22 1.34 6.17
N GLU A 278 25.53 1.37 5.03
CA GLU A 278 25.02 2.63 4.45
C GLU A 278 23.62 2.53 3.82
N GLU A 279 23.23 1.37 3.29
CA GLU A 279 22.00 1.24 2.53
C GLU A 279 21.52 -0.21 2.41
N ILE A 280 20.28 -0.36 1.94
CA ILE A 280 19.71 -1.65 1.55
C ILE A 280 19.39 -1.58 0.05
N LYS A 281 19.94 -2.53 -0.71
CA LYS A 281 19.71 -2.68 -2.16
C LYS A 281 18.98 -3.99 -2.47
N TRP A 282 17.90 -3.92 -3.24
CA TRP A 282 17.24 -5.10 -3.83
C TRP A 282 16.33 -4.77 -5.02
N GLY A 283 16.03 -5.79 -5.84
CA GLY A 283 15.39 -5.65 -7.16
C GLY A 283 16.27 -6.33 -8.20
N LYS A 284 15.80 -7.44 -8.78
CA LYS A 284 16.65 -8.34 -9.57
C LYS A 284 17.06 -7.71 -10.90
N GLY A 285 18.37 -7.71 -11.17
CA GLY A 285 18.85 -8.29 -12.42
C GLY A 285 18.45 -9.77 -12.41
N ASN A 286 17.39 -10.10 -13.14
CA ASN A 286 17.15 -11.41 -13.78
C ASN A 286 15.81 -11.31 -14.53
N ARG A 287 15.91 -11.80 -15.77
CA ARG A 287 15.01 -11.69 -16.91
C ARG A 287 13.61 -12.22 -16.64
#